data_AF-A0A9W6DJX6-F1
#
_entry.id   AF-A0A9W6DJX6-F1
#
_cell.length_a   1.000
_cell.length_b   1.000
_cell.length_c   1.000
_cell.angle_alpha   90.00
_cell.angle_beta   90.00
_cell.angle_gamma   90.00
#
_symmetry.space_group_name_H-M   'P 1'
#
loop_
_entity.id
_entity.type
_entity.pdbx_description
1 polymer ?
#
loop_
_entity_poly.entity_id
_entity_poly.type
_entity_poly.pdbx_seq_one_letter_code
_entity_poly.pdbx_strand_id
1 'polypeptide(L)' 'MLIIGMGETVFPLSPETKRHVNSLGVRVEVLDTRNAAAQFNLLATERGVSEIAAAMIPIGWKGR' A
#
# COMPACT_ATOMS: atom_id res chain seq x y z
N MET A 1 6.15 -3.79 -6.64
CA MET A 1 5.37 -4.09 -5.41
C MET A 1 4.45 -2.93 -5.12
N LEU A 2 3.23 -3.18 -4.64
CA LEU A 2 2.26 -2.15 -4.27
C LEU A 2 2.07 -2.14 -2.74
N ILE A 3 2.37 -1.00 -2.12
CA ILE A 3 2.12 -0.76 -0.69
C ILE A 3 0.81 0.02 -0.56
N ILE A 4 -0.10 -0.43 0.30
CA ILE A 4 -1.38 0.22 0.52
C ILE A 4 -1.44 0.71 1.97
N GLY A 5 -1.52 2.04 2.13
CA GLY A 5 -1.79 2.71 3.40
C GLY A 5 -3.29 2.93 3.60
N MET A 6 -3.87 2.32 4.63
CA MET A 6 -5.32 2.30 4.87
C MET A 6 -5.85 3.45 5.75
N GLY A 7 -5.01 4.44 6.04
CA GLY A 7 -5.34 5.54 6.95
C GLY A 7 -4.83 5.27 8.36
N GLU A 8 -5.67 5.50 9.37
CA GLU A 8 -5.32 5.31 10.77
C GLU A 8 -5.35 3.84 11.21
N THR A 9 -6.20 3.03 10.59
CA THR A 9 -6.39 1.62 10.93
C THR A 9 -6.25 0.73 9.71
N VAL A 10 -5.84 -0.52 9.94
CA VAL A 10 -5.66 -1.52 8.88
C VAL A 10 -6.93 -2.32 8.70
N PHE A 11 -7.41 -2.40 7.47
CA PHE A 11 -8.44 -3.34 7.06
C PHE A 11 -7.88 -4.28 6.00
N PRO A 12 -8.20 -5.59 6.06
CA PRO A 12 -7.77 -6.51 5.04
C PRO A 12 -8.44 -6.15 3.70
N LEU A 13 -7.68 -6.27 2.62
CA LEU A 13 -8.28 -6.25 1.28
C LEU A 13 -9.25 -7.42 1.13
N SER A 14 -10.30 -7.20 0.34
CA SER A 14 -11.18 -8.28 -0.06
C SER A 14 -10.35 -9.38 -0.77
N PRO A 15 -10.71 -10.67 -0.62
CA PRO A 15 -10.03 -11.74 -1.33
C PRO A 15 -10.04 -11.56 -2.85
N GLU A 16 -11.10 -10.98 -3.41
CA GLU A 16 -11.22 -10.68 -4.83
C GLU A 16 -10.21 -9.63 -5.28
N THR A 17 -10.12 -8.51 -4.58
CA THR A 17 -9.14 -7.46 -4.87
C THR A 17 -7.73 -8.01 -4.79
N LYS A 18 -7.42 -8.78 -3.74
CA LYS A 18 -6.09 -9.39 -3.58
C LYS A 18 -5.76 -10.36 -4.72
N ARG A 19 -6.72 -11.19 -5.15
CA ARG A 19 -6.55 -12.10 -6.30
C ARG A 19 -6.33 -11.33 -7.59
N HIS A 20 -7.12 -10.29 -7.84
CA HIS A 20 -6.98 -9.47 -9.04
C HIS A 20 -5.60 -8.83 -9.13
N VAL A 21 -5.14 -8.17 -8.07
CA VAL A 21 -3.80 -7.53 -8.09
C VAL A 21 -2.68 -8.57 -8.23
N ASN A 22 -2.77 -9.71 -7.54
CA ASN A 22 -1.81 -10.80 -7.70
C ASN A 22 -1.79 -11.37 -9.13
N SER A 23 -2.95 -11.44 -9.80
CA SER A 23 -3.03 -11.92 -11.20
C SER A 23 -2.28 -11.04 -12.20
N LEU A 24 -2.02 -9.78 -11.84
CA LEU A 24 -1.20 -8.84 -12.61
C LEU A 24 0.31 -9.01 -12.34
N GLY A 25 0.72 -9.99 -11.54
CA GLY A 25 2.12 -10.17 -11.09
C GLY A 25 2.56 -9.18 -10.01
N VAL A 26 1.63 -8.41 -9.44
CA VAL A 26 1.92 -7.38 -8.44
C VAL A 26 1.71 -7.96 -7.04
N ARG A 27 2.76 -7.93 -6.21
CA ARG A 27 2.66 -8.22 -4.78
C ARG A 27 2.08 -7.02 -4.04
N VAL A 28 1.17 -7.28 -3.10
CA VAL A 28 0.51 -6.26 -2.26
C VAL A 28 0.89 -6.41 -0.80
N GLU A 29 1.24 -5.29 -0.18
CA GLU A 29 1.36 -5.14 1.27
C GLU A 29 0.36 -4.10 1.78
N VAL A 30 -0.29 -4.40 2.91
CA VAL A 30 -1.35 -3.56 3.48
C VAL A 30 -0.95 -3.17 4.90
N LEU A 31 -0.88 -1.88 5.15
CA LEU A 31 -0.45 -1.27 6.41
C LEU A 31 -1.33 -0.05 6.73
N ASP A 32 -1.19 0.51 7.92
CA ASP A 32 -1.66 1.87 8.17
C ASP A 32 -0.78 2.83 7.37
N THR A 33 -1.29 4.04 7.12
CA THR A 33 -0.62 4.98 6.22
C THR A 33 0.74 5.45 6.75
N ARG A 34 0.92 5.52 8.07
CA ARG A 34 2.21 5.92 8.66
C ARG A 34 3.27 4.87 8.35
N ASN A 35 2.97 3.60 8.62
CA ASN A 35 3.89 2.51 8.38
C ASN A 35 4.13 2.27 6.88
N ALA A 36 3.08 2.37 6.05
CA ALA A 36 3.20 2.32 4.59
C ALA A 36 4.16 3.38 4.03
N ALA A 37 4.05 4.62 4.51
CA ALA A 37 4.91 5.72 4.07
C ALA A 37 6.37 5.50 4.47
N ALA A 38 6.63 5.04 5.71
CA ALA A 38 7.97 4.73 6.17
C ALA A 38 8.63 3.64 5.31
N GLN A 39 7.89 2.56 5.01
CA GLN A 39 8.38 1.48 4.18
C GLN A 39 8.62 1.91 2.73
N PHE A 40 7.72 2.69 2.15
CA PHE A 40 7.92 3.25 0.81
C PHE A 40 9.20 4.09 0.74
N ASN A 41 9.42 5.00 1.70
CA ASN A 41 10.60 5.87 1.72
C ASN A 41 11.91 5.07 1.80
N LEU A 42 11.96 4.03 2.64
CA LEU A 42 13.12 3.15 2.72
C LEU A 42 13.38 2.46 1.38
N LEU A 43 12.37 1.79 0.83
CA LEU A 43 12.58 0.99 -0.37
C LEU A 43 12.79 1.83 -1.63
N ALA A 44 12.14 2.98 -1.75
CA ALA A 44 12.37 3.93 -2.83
C ALA A 44 13.81 4.47 -2.83
N THR A 45 14.41 4.58 -1.64
CA THR A 45 15.82 4.97 -1.48
C THR A 45 16.76 3.82 -1.88
N GLU A 46 16.46 2.60 -1.45
CA GLU A 46 17.33 1.42 -1.69
C GLU A 46 17.27 0.87 -3.11
N ARG A 47 16.08 0.87 -3.73
CA ARG A 47 15.80 0.17 -4.99
C ARG A 47 15.35 1.10 -6.12
N GLY A 48 15.20 2.39 -5.82
CA GLY A 48 14.61 3.36 -6.72
C GLY A 48 13.08 3.24 -6.80
N VAL A 49 12.48 4.18 -7.52
CA VAL A 49 11.01 4.33 -7.63
C VAL A 49 10.37 3.49 -8.74
N SER A 50 11.17 2.83 -9.59
CA SER A 50 10.65 2.07 -10.73
C SER A 50 10.00 0.74 -10.36
N GLU A 51 10.35 0.17 -9.21
CA GLU A 51 9.91 -1.18 -8.80
C GLU A 51 8.81 -1.16 -7.73
N ILE A 52 8.49 0.02 -7.18
CA ILE A 52 7.67 0.18 -5.98
C ILE A 52 6.70 1.33 -6.15
N ALA A 53 5.43 1.06 -5.87
CA ALA A 53 4.37 2.04 -5.86
C ALA A 53 3.66 2.01 -4.50
N ALA A 54 3.08 3.15 -4.11
CA ALA A 54 2.26 3.26 -2.93
C ALA A 54 0.92 3.94 -3.24
N ALA A 55 -0.16 3.43 -2.66
CA ALA A 55 -1.46 4.08 -2.59
C ALA A 55 -1.78 4.37 -1.13
N MET A 56 -2.06 5.64 -0.78
CA MET A 56 -2.20 6.06 0.61
C MET A 56 -3.51 6.78 0.85
N ILE A 57 -4.28 6.29 1.81
CA ILE A 57 -5.43 6.99 2.37
C ILE A 57 -4.93 7.97 3.43
N PRO A 58 -5.26 9.27 3.38
CA PRO A 58 -4.86 10.21 4.41
C PRO A 58 -5.38 9.81 5.79
N ILE A 59 -4.53 9.96 6.81
CA ILE A 59 -4.96 9.77 8.20
C ILE A 59 -6.05 10.81 8.51
N GLY A 60 -7.17 10.35 9.05
CA GLY A 60 -8.35 11.19 9.33
C GLY A 60 -9.32 11.37 8.14
N TRP A 61 -9.09 10.72 6.99
CA TRP A 61 -10.06 10.70 5.90
C TRP A 61 -11.33 9.95 6.33
N LYS A 62 -12.50 10.59 6.13
CA LYS A 62 -13.80 10.06 6.58
C LYS A 62 -14.70 9.55 5.44
N GLY A 63 -14.27 9.63 4.18
CA GLY A 63 -15.03 9.19 3.00
C GLY A 63 -16.45 9.80 2.96
N ARG A 64 -16.60 10.99 2.40
CA ARG A 64 -17.94 11.58 2.18
C ARG A 64 -18.66 10.90 1.03
#